data_AF-A0AAE1AEM1-F1
#
_entry.id   AF-A0AAE1AEM1-F1
#
_cell.length_a   1.000
_cell.length_b   1.000
_cell.length_c   1.000
_cell.angle_alpha   90.00
_cell.angle_beta   90.00
_cell.angle_gamma   90.00
#
_symmetry.space_group_name_H-M   'P 1'
#
loop_
_entity.id
_entity.type
_entity.pdbx_description
1 polymer ?
#
loop_
_entity_poly.entity_id
_entity_poly.type
_entity_poly.pdbx_seq_one_letter_code
_entity_poly.pdbx_strand_id
1 'polypeptide(L)'
;MSSIQEMKEIAEELQLRGDEKKNFIIEQMDKLHKLQAEKEQREAEAKLQAEKEEREAKLRAEKEEALEAFCRLSETEATDYDRVKEVLQKRYNLTEDGYRQRFHTCSQEEGENPSMFIVRLKTYLERWMKLAEAPQTYEALRDLFVKEQFLDSSPADLSTYLRERRLAYRSGEIS
;
A
#
# COMPACT_ATOMS: atom_id res chain seq x y z
N MET A 1 8.52 -40.21 16.15
CA MET A 1 9.83 -40.83 16.42
C MET A 1 10.90 -40.03 15.68
N SER A 2 12.18 -40.12 16.05
CA SER A 2 13.24 -39.36 15.36
C SER A 2 13.55 -40.00 14.01
N SER A 3 13.74 -39.23 12.93
CA SER A 3 14.06 -39.76 11.59
C SER A 3 15.34 -40.61 11.56
N ILE A 4 16.28 -40.38 12.48
CA ILE A 4 17.48 -41.22 12.66
C ILE A 4 17.12 -42.61 13.22
N GLN A 5 16.07 -42.70 14.05
CA GLN A 5 15.61 -43.95 14.63
C GLN A 5 14.96 -44.84 13.56
N GLU A 6 14.13 -44.25 12.69
CA GLU A 6 13.50 -44.94 11.56
C GLU A 6 14.56 -45.43 10.55
N MET A 7 15.58 -44.62 10.26
CA MET A 7 16.70 -45.06 9.40
C MET A 7 17.51 -46.21 10.00
N LYS A 8 17.66 -46.26 11.34
CA LYS A 8 18.35 -47.36 12.03
C LYS A 8 17.55 -48.66 12.01
N GLU A 9 16.22 -48.58 12.18
CA GLU A 9 15.31 -49.73 12.06
C GLU A 9 15.33 -50.31 10.64
N ILE A 10 15.23 -49.46 9.61
CA ILE A 10 15.31 -49.89 8.20
C ILE A 10 16.66 -50.57 7.90
N ALA A 11 17.77 -50.05 8.44
CA ALA A 11 19.08 -50.69 8.27
C ALA A 11 19.19 -52.06 8.97
N GLU A 12 18.47 -52.24 10.08
CA GLU A 12 18.34 -53.52 10.79
C GLU A 12 17.49 -54.54 10.03
N GLU A 13 16.37 -54.10 9.43
CA GLU A 13 15.53 -54.92 8.56
C GLU A 13 16.30 -55.42 7.32
N LEU A 14 17.20 -54.57 6.78
CA LEU A 14 18.09 -54.91 5.67
C LEU A 14 19.32 -55.75 6.08
N GLN A 15 19.46 -56.11 7.37
CA GLN A 15 20.58 -56.88 7.94
C GLN A 15 21.98 -56.27 7.71
N LEU A 16 22.06 -54.95 7.49
CA LEU A 16 23.32 -54.24 7.27
C LEU A 16 24.17 -54.22 8.54
N ARG A 17 25.49 -54.42 8.42
CA ARG A 17 26.42 -54.49 9.55
C ARG A 17 27.65 -53.60 9.38
N GLY A 18 28.25 -53.18 10.49
CA GLY A 18 29.51 -52.43 10.52
C GLY A 18 29.49 -51.17 9.63
N ASP A 19 30.46 -51.08 8.72
CA ASP A 19 30.63 -49.94 7.81
C ASP A 19 29.50 -49.82 6.78
N GLU A 20 28.86 -50.92 6.37
CA GLU A 20 27.73 -50.88 5.42
C GLU A 20 26.52 -50.18 6.03
N LYS A 21 26.21 -50.48 7.31
CA LYS A 21 25.14 -49.81 8.06
C LYS A 21 25.44 -48.33 8.26
N LYS A 22 26.70 -47.98 8.56
CA LYS A 22 27.14 -46.59 8.73
C LYS A 22 27.03 -45.79 7.42
N ASN A 23 27.50 -46.36 6.31
CA ASN A 23 27.44 -45.74 4.99
C ASN A 23 26.00 -45.57 4.52
N PHE A 24 25.14 -46.57 4.74
CA PHE A 24 23.71 -46.45 4.44
C PHE A 24 23.05 -45.29 5.20
N ILE A 25 23.28 -45.18 6.51
CA ILE A 25 22.69 -44.10 7.32
C ILE A 25 23.20 -42.73 6.87
N ILE A 26 24.50 -42.58 6.59
CA ILE A 26 25.07 -41.32 6.08
C ILE A 26 24.42 -40.94 4.75
N GLU A 27 24.30 -41.90 3.82
CA GLU A 27 23.67 -41.65 2.51
C GLU A 27 22.19 -41.26 2.64
N GLN A 28 21.44 -41.91 3.54
CA GLN A 28 20.04 -41.55 3.80
C GLN A 28 19.91 -40.18 4.48
N MET A 29 20.84 -39.83 5.39
CA MET A 29 20.88 -38.51 6.00
C MET A 29 21.20 -37.41 4.98
N ASP A 30 22.16 -37.64 4.08
CA ASP A 30 22.48 -36.69 3.00
C ASP A 30 21.28 -36.49 2.07
N LYS A 31 20.57 -37.56 1.73
CA LYS A 31 19.31 -37.50 0.98
C LYS A 31 18.24 -36.70 1.73
N LEU A 32 18.09 -36.92 3.04
CA LEU A 32 17.12 -36.19 3.86
C LEU A 32 17.44 -34.69 3.92
N HIS A 33 18.70 -34.32 4.16
CA HIS A 33 19.12 -32.91 4.18
C HIS A 33 18.91 -32.25 2.82
N LYS A 34 19.23 -32.93 1.72
CA LYS A 34 18.98 -32.42 0.38
C LYS A 34 17.49 -32.20 0.13
N LEU A 35 16.65 -33.15 0.53
CA LEU A 35 15.19 -33.04 0.38
C LEU A 35 14.61 -31.91 1.24
N GLN A 36 15.15 -31.70 2.45
CA GLN A 36 14.79 -30.55 3.29
C GLN A 36 15.18 -29.23 2.64
N ALA A 37 16.40 -29.11 2.11
CA ALA A 37 16.86 -27.91 1.42
C ALA A 37 15.99 -27.61 0.17
N GLU A 38 15.65 -28.62 -0.62
CA GLU A 38 14.75 -28.47 -1.77
C GLU A 38 13.34 -28.06 -1.35
N LYS A 39 12.84 -28.59 -0.23
CA LYS A 39 11.53 -28.22 0.32
C LYS A 39 11.52 -26.77 0.80
N GLU A 40 12.53 -26.36 1.56
CA GLU A 40 12.68 -24.98 2.02
C GLU A 40 12.80 -24.01 0.84
N GLN A 41 13.55 -24.38 -0.19
CA GLN A 41 13.66 -23.58 -1.40
C GLN A 41 12.30 -23.43 -2.11
N ARG A 42 11.54 -24.54 -2.27
CA ARG A 42 10.20 -24.49 -2.85
C ARG A 42 9.23 -23.65 -2.04
N GLU A 43 9.29 -23.73 -0.71
CA GLU A 43 8.47 -22.90 0.18
C GLU A 43 8.83 -21.41 0.07
N ALA A 44 10.11 -21.08 0.00
CA ALA A 44 10.59 -19.71 -0.21
C ALA A 44 10.16 -19.17 -1.59
N GLU A 45 10.31 -19.96 -2.65
CA GLU A 45 9.86 -19.62 -4.00
C GLU A 45 8.34 -19.42 -4.06
N ALA A 46 7.56 -20.29 -3.43
CA ALA A 46 6.10 -20.17 -3.34
C ALA A 46 5.69 -18.90 -2.59
N LYS A 47 6.37 -18.55 -1.48
CA LYS A 47 6.09 -17.33 -0.72
C LYS A 47 6.40 -16.08 -1.54
N LEU A 48 7.54 -16.05 -2.23
CA LEU A 48 7.91 -14.95 -3.12
C LEU A 48 6.91 -14.79 -4.27
N GLN A 49 6.49 -15.91 -4.85
CA GLN A 49 5.50 -15.90 -5.94
C GLN A 49 4.14 -15.38 -5.46
N ALA A 50 3.67 -15.80 -4.28
CA ALA A 50 2.44 -15.30 -3.69
C ALA A 50 2.50 -13.78 -3.43
N GLU A 51 3.61 -13.26 -2.88
CA GLU A 51 3.79 -11.83 -2.67
C GLU A 51 3.79 -11.06 -3.99
N LYS A 52 4.40 -11.61 -5.04
CA LYS A 52 4.42 -11.03 -6.38
C LYS A 52 3.00 -10.98 -6.98
N GLU A 53 2.25 -12.07 -6.89
CA GLU A 53 0.86 -12.15 -7.36
C GLU A 53 -0.04 -11.15 -6.62
N GLU A 54 0.13 -10.99 -5.31
CA GLU A 54 -0.60 -10.00 -4.52
C GLU A 54 -0.29 -8.57 -4.99
N ARG A 55 0.99 -8.24 -5.24
CA ARG A 55 1.40 -6.93 -5.76
C ARG A 55 0.84 -6.67 -7.16
N GLU A 56 0.85 -7.68 -8.03
CA GLU A 56 0.27 -7.58 -9.38
C GLU A 56 -1.25 -7.39 -9.34
N ALA A 57 -1.95 -8.09 -8.44
CA ALA A 57 -3.38 -7.93 -8.22
C ALA A 57 -3.72 -6.51 -7.73
N LYS A 58 -2.94 -5.96 -6.78
CA LYS A 58 -3.08 -4.56 -6.31
C LYS A 58 -2.91 -3.57 -7.46
N LEU A 59 -1.84 -3.71 -8.25
CA LEU A 59 -1.59 -2.85 -9.41
C LEU A 59 -2.71 -2.93 -10.44
N ARG A 60 -3.25 -4.13 -10.68
CA ARG A 60 -4.36 -4.33 -11.61
C ARG A 60 -5.64 -3.63 -11.13
N ALA A 61 -5.98 -3.80 -9.85
CA ALA A 61 -7.15 -3.13 -9.26
C ALA A 61 -7.04 -1.60 -9.37
N GLU A 62 -5.86 -1.03 -9.10
CA GLU A 62 -5.63 0.41 -9.23
C GLU A 62 -5.83 0.89 -10.68
N LYS A 63 -5.33 0.13 -11.67
CA LYS A 63 -5.54 0.44 -13.09
C LYS A 63 -7.00 0.34 -13.50
N GLU A 64 -7.71 -0.69 -13.02
CA GLU A 64 -9.13 -0.88 -13.29
C GLU A 64 -9.96 0.27 -12.71
N GLU A 65 -9.63 0.76 -11.52
CA GLU A 65 -10.29 1.92 -10.92
C GLU A 65 -10.04 3.22 -11.72
N ALA A 66 -8.80 3.47 -12.16
CA ALA A 66 -8.50 4.60 -13.03
C ALA A 66 -9.31 4.55 -14.33
N LEU A 67 -9.38 3.36 -14.94
CA LEU A 67 -10.13 3.14 -16.18
C LEU A 67 -11.62 3.35 -15.97
N GLU A 68 -12.18 2.87 -14.86
CA GLU A 68 -13.59 3.06 -14.54
C GLU A 68 -13.94 4.55 -14.38
N ALA A 69 -13.07 5.32 -13.71
CA ALA A 69 -13.24 6.76 -13.59
C ALA A 69 -13.18 7.46 -14.95
N PHE A 70 -12.29 7.02 -15.84
CA PHE A 70 -12.18 7.53 -17.20
C PHE A 70 -13.41 7.19 -18.06
N CYS A 71 -13.89 5.95 -18.03
CA CYS A 71 -15.05 5.52 -18.83
C CYS A 71 -16.38 6.18 -18.44
N ARG A 72 -16.46 6.80 -17.25
CA ARG A 72 -17.63 7.59 -16.82
C ARG A 72 -17.70 8.98 -17.46
N LEU A 73 -16.63 9.43 -18.12
CA LEU A 73 -16.59 10.69 -18.85
C LEU A 73 -17.34 10.56 -20.18
N SER A 74 -17.99 11.63 -20.62
CA SER A 74 -18.51 11.73 -22.00
C SER A 74 -17.36 11.77 -23.02
N GLU A 75 -17.62 11.45 -24.29
CA GLU A 75 -16.58 11.48 -25.35
C GLU A 75 -15.86 12.84 -25.42
N THR A 76 -16.60 13.94 -25.24
CA THR A 76 -16.04 15.30 -25.21
C THR A 76 -15.17 15.57 -23.99
N GLU A 77 -15.56 15.07 -22.81
CA GLU A 77 -14.77 15.23 -21.58
C GLU A 77 -13.52 14.32 -21.58
N ALA A 78 -13.61 13.13 -22.19
CA ALA A 78 -12.51 12.18 -22.28
C ALA A 78 -11.37 12.68 -23.18
N THR A 79 -11.66 13.58 -24.13
CA THR A 79 -10.65 14.25 -24.96
C THR A 79 -10.01 15.46 -24.30
N ASP A 80 -10.59 15.97 -23.21
CA ASP A 80 -10.03 17.08 -22.43
C ASP A 80 -9.13 16.55 -21.32
N TYR A 81 -7.82 16.75 -21.48
CA TYR A 81 -6.81 16.31 -20.51
C TYR A 81 -7.03 16.90 -19.11
N ASP A 82 -7.41 18.18 -19.01
CA ASP A 82 -7.59 18.84 -17.72
C ASP A 82 -8.81 18.27 -17.00
N ARG A 83 -9.86 17.95 -17.75
CA ARG A 83 -11.05 17.28 -17.21
C ARG A 83 -10.76 15.86 -16.73
N VAL A 84 -10.06 15.06 -17.54
CA VAL A 84 -9.62 13.70 -17.17
C VAL A 84 -8.76 13.75 -15.91
N LYS A 85 -7.80 14.67 -15.85
CA LYS A 85 -6.92 14.88 -14.70
C LYS A 85 -7.71 15.25 -13.45
N GLU A 86 -8.69 16.14 -13.56
CA GLU A 86 -9.54 16.53 -12.43
C GLU A 86 -10.34 15.33 -11.88
N VAL A 87 -10.94 14.53 -12.75
CA VAL A 87 -11.75 13.37 -12.35
C VAL A 87 -10.88 12.29 -11.69
N LEU A 88 -9.71 12.00 -12.24
CA LEU A 88 -8.75 11.09 -11.62
C LEU A 88 -8.27 11.61 -10.28
N GLN A 89 -7.94 12.90 -10.17
CA GLN A 89 -7.54 13.51 -8.90
C GLN A 89 -8.64 13.40 -7.85
N LYS A 90 -9.91 13.64 -8.21
CA LYS A 90 -11.04 13.44 -7.30
C LYS A 90 -11.19 11.98 -6.89
N ARG A 91 -11.12 11.04 -7.83
CA ARG A 91 -11.27 9.61 -7.55
C ARG A 91 -10.23 9.09 -6.56
N TYR A 92 -8.98 9.53 -6.69
CA TYR A 92 -7.90 9.14 -5.79
C TYR A 92 -7.75 10.03 -4.54
N ASN A 93 -8.74 10.88 -4.24
CA ASN A 93 -8.68 11.87 -3.16
C ASN A 93 -7.36 12.69 -3.18
N LEU A 94 -6.85 13.01 -4.37
CA LEU A 94 -5.69 13.89 -4.58
C LEU A 94 -6.13 15.37 -4.58
N THR A 95 -7.03 15.70 -3.66
CA THR A 95 -7.64 17.03 -3.50
C THR A 95 -7.18 17.65 -2.18
N GLU A 96 -7.42 18.94 -1.99
CA GLU A 96 -7.15 19.63 -0.71
C GLU A 96 -7.75 18.84 0.48
N ASP A 97 -9.04 18.50 0.39
CA ASP A 97 -9.77 17.74 1.39
C ASP A 97 -9.20 16.33 1.61
N GLY A 98 -8.81 15.64 0.52
CA GLY A 98 -8.26 14.31 0.61
C GLY A 98 -6.90 14.26 1.31
N TYR A 99 -6.00 15.22 1.03
CA TYR A 99 -4.72 15.31 1.75
C TYR A 99 -4.88 15.78 3.19
N ARG A 100 -5.82 16.70 3.47
CA ARG A 100 -6.18 17.07 4.85
C ARG A 100 -6.62 15.85 5.65
N GLN A 101 -7.57 15.08 5.12
CA GLN A 101 -8.08 13.89 5.80
C GLN A 101 -6.95 12.89 6.03
N ARG A 102 -6.11 12.62 5.02
CA ARG A 102 -4.93 11.75 5.18
C ARG A 102 -3.98 12.23 6.26
N PHE A 103 -3.72 13.53 6.38
CA PHE A 103 -2.86 14.08 7.42
C PHE A 103 -3.42 13.81 8.83
N HIS A 104 -4.74 13.97 9.03
CA HIS A 104 -5.37 13.79 10.35
C HIS A 104 -5.67 12.34 10.72
N THR A 105 -5.97 11.49 9.73
CA THR A 105 -6.37 10.10 9.98
C THR A 105 -5.26 9.09 9.74
N CYS A 106 -4.08 9.48 9.24
CA CYS A 106 -3.01 8.52 9.04
C CYS A 106 -2.49 7.97 10.36
N SER A 107 -2.21 6.67 10.37
CA SER A 107 -1.54 5.95 11.44
C SER A 107 -0.28 5.28 10.90
N GLN A 108 0.63 4.94 11.79
CA GLN A 108 1.82 4.17 11.44
C GLN A 108 1.41 2.84 10.80
N GLU A 109 2.00 2.52 9.66
CA GLU A 109 1.75 1.27 8.94
C GLU A 109 2.57 0.11 9.53
N GLU A 110 2.12 -1.14 9.32
CA GLU A 110 2.83 -2.31 9.84
C GLU A 110 4.23 -2.42 9.21
N GLY A 111 5.26 -2.42 10.06
CA GLY A 111 6.67 -2.39 9.61
C GLY A 111 7.20 -1.00 9.22
N GLU A 112 6.39 0.06 9.33
CA GLU A 112 6.86 1.44 9.08
C GLU A 112 7.75 1.93 10.23
N ASN A 113 8.90 2.50 9.90
CA ASN A 113 9.76 3.17 10.89
C ASN A 113 9.15 4.53 11.28
N PRO A 114 9.19 4.95 12.57
CA PRO A 114 8.74 6.28 12.98
C PRO A 114 9.28 7.44 12.12
N SER A 115 10.53 7.38 11.66
CA SER A 115 11.10 8.42 10.77
C SER A 115 10.40 8.48 9.42
N MET A 116 10.03 7.34 8.85
CA MET A 116 9.27 7.24 7.60
C MET A 116 7.86 7.77 7.77
N PHE A 117 7.22 7.47 8.91
CA PHE A 117 5.90 7.99 9.23
C PHE A 117 5.90 9.53 9.32
N ILE A 118 6.91 10.13 9.97
CA ILE A 118 7.06 11.58 10.04
C ILE A 118 7.24 12.20 8.64
N VAL A 119 8.03 11.58 7.76
CA VAL A 119 8.21 12.04 6.38
C VAL A 119 6.88 11.98 5.60
N ARG A 120 6.11 10.90 5.78
CA ARG A 120 4.79 10.74 5.16
C ARG A 120 3.79 11.79 5.65
N LEU A 121 3.73 12.04 6.95
CA LEU A 121 2.94 13.12 7.57
C LEU A 121 3.29 14.50 6.98
N LYS A 122 4.59 14.83 6.91
CA LYS A 122 5.05 16.09 6.30
C LYS A 122 4.63 16.20 4.84
N THR A 123 4.73 15.11 4.09
CA THR A 123 4.33 15.06 2.68
C THR A 123 2.83 15.35 2.52
N TYR A 124 1.98 14.80 3.39
CA TYR A 124 0.55 15.10 3.36
C TYR A 124 0.26 16.56 3.66
N LEU A 125 0.90 17.13 4.69
CA LEU A 125 0.75 18.55 5.03
C LEU A 125 1.19 19.48 3.89
N GLU A 126 2.36 19.23 3.29
CA GLU A 126 2.87 20.03 2.18
C GLU A 126 1.96 19.98 0.95
N ARG A 127 1.45 18.80 0.61
CA ARG A 127 0.51 18.62 -0.50
C ARG A 127 -0.84 19.29 -0.20
N TRP A 128 -1.32 19.21 1.03
CA TRP A 128 -2.51 19.91 1.48
C TRP A 128 -2.34 21.43 1.32
N MET A 129 -1.26 22.01 1.87
CA MET A 129 -0.97 23.45 1.72
C MET A 129 -0.89 23.87 0.25
N LYS A 130 -0.20 23.09 -0.58
CA LYS A 130 -0.06 23.38 -2.02
C LYS A 130 -1.41 23.41 -2.74
N LEU A 131 -2.30 22.45 -2.46
CA LEU A 131 -3.62 22.37 -3.07
C LEU A 131 -4.62 23.37 -2.47
N ALA A 132 -4.38 23.83 -1.25
CA ALA A 132 -5.10 24.94 -0.63
C ALA A 132 -4.68 26.32 -1.19
N GLU A 133 -3.67 26.35 -2.07
CA GLU A 133 -3.02 27.56 -2.59
C GLU A 133 -2.46 28.46 -1.47
N ALA A 134 -2.13 27.86 -0.33
CA ALA A 134 -1.51 28.55 0.79
C ALA A 134 -0.01 28.71 0.53
N PRO A 135 0.58 29.91 0.69
CA PRO A 135 2.03 30.06 0.60
C PRO A 135 2.71 29.25 1.71
N GLN A 136 3.95 28.81 1.48
CA GLN A 136 4.73 28.04 2.45
C GLN A 136 5.32 28.93 3.55
N THR A 137 4.45 29.65 4.26
CA THR A 137 4.80 30.50 5.39
C THR A 137 4.11 30.04 6.65
N TYR A 138 4.67 30.40 7.79
CA TYR A 138 4.07 30.08 9.10
C TYR A 138 2.69 30.70 9.26
N GLU A 139 2.49 31.93 8.78
CA GLU A 139 1.23 32.66 8.86
C GLU A 139 0.14 31.94 8.09
N ALA A 140 0.43 31.51 6.86
CA ALA A 140 -0.54 30.78 6.04
C ALA A 140 -0.85 29.39 6.60
N LEU A 141 0.13 28.71 7.19
CA LEU A 141 -0.10 27.46 7.92
C LEU A 141 -1.04 27.69 9.11
N ARG A 142 -0.77 28.69 9.95
CA ARG A 142 -1.63 29.04 11.09
C ARG A 142 -3.05 29.33 10.63
N ASP A 143 -3.21 30.16 9.60
CA ASP A 143 -4.53 30.55 9.10
C ASP A 143 -5.28 29.36 8.47
N LEU A 144 -4.57 28.43 7.81
CA LEU A 144 -5.12 27.18 7.28
C LEU A 144 -5.72 26.31 8.39
N PHE A 145 -4.99 26.11 9.48
CA PHE A 145 -5.47 25.31 10.63
C PHE A 145 -6.61 26.00 11.39
N VAL A 146 -6.58 27.33 11.55
CA VAL A 146 -7.69 28.08 12.17
C VAL A 146 -8.95 27.98 11.33
N LYS A 147 -8.82 28.11 10.00
CA LYS A 147 -9.93 27.95 9.06
C LYS A 147 -10.52 26.55 9.13
N GLU A 148 -9.69 25.52 9.21
CA GLU A 148 -10.15 24.15 9.41
C GLU A 148 -10.96 24.01 10.70
N GLN A 149 -10.39 24.42 11.83
CA GLN A 149 -11.06 24.30 13.13
C GLN A 149 -12.41 25.02 13.15
N PHE A 150 -12.51 26.17 12.47
CA PHE A 150 -13.77 26.89 12.28
C PHE A 150 -14.79 26.07 11.47
N LEU A 151 -14.36 25.44 10.36
CA LEU A 151 -15.23 24.61 9.55
C LEU A 151 -15.70 23.35 10.29
N ASP A 152 -14.87 22.77 11.14
CA ASP A 152 -15.19 21.54 11.88
C ASP A 152 -16.03 21.81 13.14
N SER A 153 -15.95 23.02 13.70
CA SER A 153 -16.81 23.48 14.80
C SER A 153 -18.15 24.07 14.32
N SER A 154 -18.29 24.31 13.02
CA SER A 154 -19.54 24.79 12.42
C SER A 154 -20.56 23.65 12.25
N PRO A 155 -21.87 23.94 12.26
CA PRO A 155 -22.90 22.96 11.91
C PRO A 155 -22.61 22.33 10.53
N ALA A 156 -22.90 21.04 10.38
CA ALA A 156 -22.55 20.26 9.19
C ALA A 156 -23.03 20.91 7.88
N ASP A 157 -24.26 21.43 7.84
CA ASP A 157 -24.83 22.09 6.66
C ASP A 157 -24.04 23.35 6.25
N LEU A 158 -23.60 24.13 7.24
CA LEU A 158 -22.79 25.33 7.01
C LEU A 158 -21.37 24.96 6.56
N SER A 159 -20.76 23.95 7.19
CA SER A 159 -19.43 23.46 6.81
C SER A 159 -19.41 22.94 5.37
N THR A 160 -20.39 22.10 5.00
CA THR A 160 -20.59 21.59 3.64
C THR A 160 -20.76 22.73 2.64
N TYR A 161 -21.65 23.67 2.93
CA TYR A 161 -21.89 24.83 2.07
C TYR A 161 -20.62 25.67 1.84
N LEU A 162 -19.86 25.95 2.91
CA LEU A 162 -18.63 26.74 2.82
C LEU A 162 -17.52 26.02 2.05
N ARG A 163 -17.43 24.69 2.18
CA ARG A 163 -16.46 23.85 1.45
C ARG A 163 -16.80 23.77 -0.03
N GLU A 164 -18.08 23.59 -0.38
CA GLU A 164 -18.56 23.56 -1.77
C GLU A 164 -18.42 24.91 -2.48
N ARG A 165 -18.69 26.02 -1.78
CA ARG A 165 -18.61 27.36 -2.39
C ARG A 165 -17.16 27.79 -2.70
N ARG A 166 -16.17 27.17 -2.06
CA ARG A 166 -14.75 27.28 -2.45
C ARG A 166 -14.45 26.60 -3.79
N LEU A 167 -15.22 25.57 -4.17
CA LEU A 167 -15.16 24.96 -5.52
C LEU A 167 -15.92 25.79 -6.56
N ALA A 168 -16.99 26.50 -6.16
CA ALA A 168 -17.81 27.32 -7.06
C ALA A 168 -17.09 28.57 -7.62
N TYR A 169 -16.05 29.08 -6.94
CA TYR A 169 -15.22 30.17 -7.45
C TYR A 169 -14.24 29.76 -8.57
N ARG A 170 -14.22 28.47 -8.95
CA ARG A 170 -13.32 27.91 -9.98
C ARG A 170 -13.91 27.92 -11.41
N SER A 171 -15.14 28.42 -11.60
CA SER A 171 -15.85 28.43 -12.90
C SER A 171 -16.34 29.82 -13.33
N GLY A 172 -15.61 30.87 -12.97
CA GLY A 172 -15.92 32.23 -13.41
C GLY A 172 -14.68 32.92 -13.95
N GLU A 173 -14.50 32.84 -15.27
CA GLU A 173 -13.85 33.91 -16.01
C GLU A 173 -14.48 35.24 -15.56
N ILE A 174 -13.66 36.14 -15.01
CA ILE A 174 -14.05 37.54 -14.89
C ILE A 174 -13.33 38.25 -16.01
N SER A 175 -14.16 38.64 -16.98
CA SER A 175 -13.93 39.58 -18.07
C SER A 175 -13.35 40.91 -17.62
#